data_AF-A0A924K0D1-F1
#
_entry.id   AF-A0A924K0D1-F1
#
_cell.length_a   1.000
_cell.length_b   1.000
_cell.length_c   1.000
_cell.angle_alpha   90.00
_cell.angle_beta   90.00
_cell.angle_gamma   90.00
#
_symmetry.space_group_name_H-M   'P 1'
#
loop_
_entity.id
_entity.type
_entity.pdbx_description
1 polymer ?
#
loop_
_entity_poly.entity_id
_entity_poly.type
_entity_poly.pdbx_seq_one_letter_code
_entity_poly.pdbx_strand_id
1 'polypeptide(L)' 'PGIKSIGKLLGDFALHASGVRVVSLRRDGGKPLQSLEGTHLEAGDTLVLSGKSEALALAEQKLLQS' A
#
# COMPACT_ATOMS: atom_id res chain seq x y z
N PRO A 1 -0.75 13.49 -8.51
CA PRO A 1 -0.49 12.03 -8.52
C PRO A 1 -0.89 11.41 -7.17
N GLY A 2 -2.02 10.72 -7.14
CA GLY A 2 -2.54 10.06 -5.95
C GLY A 2 -2.77 8.58 -6.24
N ILE A 3 -2.79 7.78 -5.19
CA ILE A 3 -3.14 6.36 -5.25
C ILE A 3 -4.62 6.28 -5.66
N LYS A 4 -4.97 5.64 -6.78
CA LYS A 4 -6.39 5.47 -7.15
C LYS A 4 -7.12 4.48 -6.25
N SER A 5 -6.37 3.70 -5.49
CA SER A 5 -6.85 2.76 -4.47
C SER A 5 -7.46 3.42 -3.22
N ILE A 6 -7.67 4.74 -3.20
CA ILE A 6 -8.32 5.44 -2.07
C ILE A 6 -9.72 4.84 -1.85
N GLY A 7 -10.02 4.52 -0.58
CA GLY A 7 -11.26 3.87 -0.17
C GLY A 7 -11.25 2.34 -0.24
N LYS A 8 -10.20 1.72 -0.80
CA LYS A 8 -10.04 0.26 -0.79
C LYS A 8 -9.20 -0.20 0.40
N LEU A 9 -9.50 -1.40 0.89
CA LEU A 9 -8.72 -2.07 1.92
C LEU A 9 -7.35 -2.46 1.37
N LEU A 10 -6.28 -2.19 2.12
CA LEU A 10 -4.93 -2.58 1.73
C LEU A 10 -4.80 -4.11 1.56
N GLY A 11 -5.54 -4.90 2.35
CA GLY A 11 -5.61 -6.35 2.22
C GLY A 11 -6.18 -6.84 0.88
N ASP A 12 -7.03 -6.05 0.22
CA ASP A 12 -7.66 -6.41 -1.06
C ASP A 12 -6.64 -6.53 -2.21
N PHE A 13 -5.53 -5.80 -2.12
CA PHE A 13 -4.48 -5.80 -3.13
C PHE A 13 -3.59 -7.04 -3.10
N ALA A 14 -3.69 -7.85 -2.04
CA ALA A 14 -2.93 -9.08 -1.84
C ALA A 14 -1.42 -8.95 -2.18
N LEU A 15 -0.81 -7.80 -1.83
CA LEU A 15 0.58 -7.47 -2.20
C LEU A 15 1.58 -8.55 -1.74
N HIS A 16 1.28 -9.20 -0.61
CA HIS A 16 2.08 -10.29 -0.06
C HIS A 16 2.13 -11.51 -0.99
N ALA A 17 1.05 -11.80 -1.73
CA ALA A 17 1.02 -12.88 -2.72
C ALA A 17 1.91 -12.59 -3.94
N SER A 18 2.18 -11.31 -4.23
CA SER A 18 3.13 -10.89 -5.27
C SER A 18 4.58 -10.84 -4.77
N GLY A 19 4.85 -11.21 -3.51
CA GLY A 19 6.19 -11.15 -2.92
C GLY A 19 6.60 -9.75 -2.44
N VAL A 20 5.63 -8.85 -2.26
CA VAL A 20 5.84 -7.51 -1.67
C VAL A 20 5.26 -7.49 -0.26
N ARG A 21 6.04 -7.00 0.69
CA ARG A 21 5.59 -6.75 2.05
C ARG A 21 5.37 -5.26 2.26
N VAL A 22 4.23 -4.91 2.86
CA VAL A 22 4.02 -3.57 3.40
C VAL A 22 4.72 -3.50 4.76
N VAL A 23 5.69 -2.61 4.87
CA VAL A 23 6.48 -2.41 6.10
C VAL A 23 5.82 -1.38 7.00
N SER A 24 5.24 -0.34 6.40
CA SER A 24 4.60 0.75 7.15
C SER A 24 3.60 1.48 6.27
N LEU A 25 2.53 1.96 6.88
CA LEU A 25 1.62 2.93 6.30
C LEU A 25 1.62 4.14 7.23
N ARG A 26 1.98 5.31 6.70
CA ARG A 26 1.98 6.56 7.42
C ARG A 26 0.90 7.48 6.84
N ARG A 27 -0.10 7.79 7.66
CA ARG A 27 -1.14 8.76 7.33
C ARG A 27 -0.72 10.15 7.79
N ASP A 28 -0.74 11.11 6.86
CA ASP A 28 -0.56 12.54 7.11
C ASP A 28 0.61 12.87 8.08
N GLY A 29 1.78 12.27 7.83
CA GLY A 29 3.03 12.59 8.52
C GLY A 29 3.19 12.05 9.96
N GLY A 30 2.11 11.68 10.65
CA GLY A 30 2.14 11.53 12.11
C GLY A 30 2.61 10.19 12.66
N LYS A 31 1.97 9.07 12.27
CA LYS A 31 2.21 7.76 12.91
C LYS A 31 2.06 6.58 11.94
N PRO A 32 2.92 5.55 12.07
CA PRO A 32 2.71 4.29 11.38
C PRO A 32 1.46 3.59 11.92
N LEU A 33 0.60 3.12 11.03
CA LEU A 33 -0.56 2.30 11.39
C LEU A 33 -0.11 0.87 11.71
N GLN A 34 -0.59 0.34 12.83
CA GLN A 34 -0.26 -1.02 13.29
C GLN A 34 -1.05 -2.08 12.52
N SER A 35 -2.29 -1.78 12.14
CA SER A 35 -3.14 -2.66 11.35
C SER A 35 -3.09 -2.21 9.91
N LEU A 36 -2.47 -3.01 9.04
CA LEU A 36 -2.34 -2.68 7.62
C LEU A 36 -3.45 -3.34 6.81
N GLU A 37 -3.70 -4.63 6.99
CA GLU A 37 -4.60 -5.41 6.14
C GLU A 37 -6.06 -4.96 6.20
N GLY A 38 -6.53 -4.57 7.40
CA GLY A 38 -7.89 -4.06 7.62
C GLY A 38 -8.04 -2.53 7.43
N THR A 39 -7.01 -1.85 6.97
CA THR A 39 -7.02 -0.39 6.83
C THR A 39 -7.42 0.02 5.42
N HIS A 40 -8.37 0.95 5.34
CA HIS A 40 -8.72 1.62 4.10
C HIS A 40 -7.65 2.65 3.75
N LEU A 41 -7.19 2.63 2.50
CA LEU A 41 -6.26 3.61 1.97
C LEU A 41 -6.96 4.96 1.82
N GLU A 42 -6.31 6.03 2.26
CA GLU A 42 -6.80 7.39 2.20
C GLU A 42 -5.86 8.29 1.39
N ALA A 43 -6.39 9.42 0.92
CA ALA A 43 -5.57 10.42 0.26
C ALA A 43 -4.52 10.96 1.25
N GLY A 44 -3.25 11.04 0.81
CA GLY A 44 -2.15 11.47 1.67
C GLY A 44 -1.45 10.33 2.42
N ASP A 45 -1.91 9.08 2.28
CA ASP A 45 -1.20 7.93 2.82
C ASP A 45 0.13 7.69 2.11
N THR A 46 1.17 7.42 2.91
CA THR A 46 2.48 6.96 2.45
C THR A 46 2.65 5.49 2.80
N LEU A 47 2.75 4.64 1.78
CA LEU A 47 3.03 3.21 1.92
C LEU A 47 4.53 2.96 1.74
N VAL A 48 5.14 2.31 2.72
CA VAL A 48 6.51 1.81 2.64
C VAL A 48 6.45 0.33 2.29
N LEU A 49 6.93 0.00 1.10
CA LEU A 49 6.95 -1.36 0.56
C LEU A 49 8.38 -1.90 0.55
N SER A 50 8.53 -3.20 0.80
CA SER A 50 9.81 -3.91 0.70
C SER A 50 9.61 -5.23 -0.04
N GLY A 51 10.52 -5.54 -0.96
CA GLY A 51 10.45 -6.72 -1.79
C GLY A 51 11.44 -6.66 -2.95
N LYS A 52 11.32 -7.62 -3.87
CA LYS A 52 12.10 -7.63 -5.12
C LYS A 52 11.64 -6.49 -6.03
N SER A 53 12.56 -5.91 -6.81
CA SER A 53 12.27 -4.77 -7.70
C SER A 53 11.11 -5.03 -8.65
N GLU A 54 11.04 -6.22 -9.26
CA GLU A 54 9.95 -6.61 -10.17
C GLU A 54 8.60 -6.68 -9.45
N ALA A 55 8.58 -7.22 -8.24
CA ALA A 55 7.39 -7.32 -7.42
C ALA A 55 6.91 -5.93 -6.96
N LEU A 56 7.83 -5.04 -6.59
CA LEU A 56 7.52 -3.65 -6.21
C LEU A 56 6.88 -2.88 -7.38
N ALA A 57 7.40 -3.04 -8.60
CA ALA A 57 6.83 -2.39 -9.78
C ALA A 57 5.39 -2.87 -10.07
N LEU A 58 5.10 -4.17 -9.86
CA LEU A 58 3.74 -4.71 -10.00
C LEU A 58 2.81 -4.19 -8.90
N ALA A 59 3.29 -4.12 -7.65
CA ALA A 59 2.54 -3.59 -6.53
C ALA A 59 2.18 -2.11 -6.72
N GLU A 60 3.15 -1.30 -7.16
CA GLU A 60 2.94 0.11 -7.46
C GLU A 60 1.89 0.30 -8.56
N GLN A 61 1.99 -0.45 -9.66
CA GLN A 61 1.01 -0.41 -10.74
C GLN A 61 -0.39 -0.79 -10.24
N LYS A 62 -0.53 -1.86 -9.43
CA LYS A 62 -1.81 -2.25 -8.82
C LYS A 62 -2.41 -1.11 -7.99
N LEU A 63 -1.58 -0.42 -7.20
CA LEU A 63 -2.03 0.68 -6.34
C LEU A 63 -2.43 1.93 -7.14
N LEU A 64 -1.70 2.23 -8.22
CA LEU A 64 -1.94 3.40 -9.08
C LEU A 64 -3.06 3.18 -10.11
N GLN A 65 -3.33 1.95 -10.54
CA GLN A 65 -4.32 1.63 -11.59
C GLN A 65 -5.68 1.14 -11.08
N SER A 66 -5.83 0.80 -9.79
CA SER A 66 -7.07 0.25 -9.20
C SER A 66 -8.19 1.23 -8.95
#